data_AF-A0A7C5DPV6-F1
#
_entry.id   AF-A0A7C5DPV6-F1
#
_cell.length_a   1.000
_cell.length_b   1.000
_cell.length_c   1.000
_cell.angle_alpha   90.00
_cell.angle_beta   90.00
_cell.angle_gamma   90.00
#
_symmetry.space_group_name_H-M   'P 1'
#
loop_
_entity.id
_entity.type
_entity.pdbx_description
1 polymer ?
#
loop_
_entity_poly.entity_id
_entity_poly.type
_entity_poly.pdbx_seq_one_letter_code
_entity_poly.pdbx_strand_id
1 'polypeptide(L)'
;MSTQVKKTYRKLNPDMLYDEMRDILARHGLSTHEERMQTYSIGSGATQSRVTAPVMDNQNRQAGTMHILGSADANVRMALTLEEDLISEDVISAVHEDLEFILGSYEVKW
;
A
#
# COMPACT_ATOMS: atom_id res chain seq x y z
N MET A 1 12.59 -3.11 -14.65
CA MET A 1 11.54 -2.06 -14.82
C MET A 1 10.67 -2.04 -13.57
N SER A 2 9.91 -0.98 -13.29
CA SER A 2 9.03 -0.95 -12.11
C SER A 2 7.62 -0.49 -12.44
N THR A 3 6.64 -1.22 -11.92
CA THR A 3 5.23 -0.90 -12.02
C THR A 3 4.79 -0.17 -10.75
N GLN A 4 3.95 0.86 -10.93
CA GLN A 4 3.44 1.67 -9.83
C GLN A 4 1.91 1.75 -9.83
N VAL A 5 1.32 1.45 -8.69
CA VAL A 5 -0.11 1.56 -8.41
C VAL A 5 -0.34 2.73 -7.47
N LYS A 6 -1.20 3.67 -7.86
CA LYS A 6 -1.62 4.78 -6.99
C LYS A 6 -3.12 4.75 -6.85
N LYS A 7 -3.58 4.72 -5.59
CA LYS A 7 -5.01 4.65 -5.26
C LYS A 7 -5.32 5.61 -4.13
N THR A 8 -6.54 6.15 -4.15
CA THR A 8 -7.07 6.97 -3.06
C THR A 8 -8.34 6.31 -2.56
N TYR A 9 -8.41 6.09 -1.25
CA TYR A 9 -9.52 5.47 -0.55
C TYR A 9 -10.19 6.47 0.38
N ARG A 10 -11.50 6.35 0.52
CA ARG A 10 -12.32 7.11 1.49
C ARG A 10 -12.82 6.19 2.59
N LYS A 11 -13.03 6.77 3.78
CA LYS A 11 -13.62 6.06 4.95
C LYS A 11 -12.84 4.82 5.38
N LEU A 12 -11.54 4.78 5.08
CA LEU A 12 -10.67 3.67 5.41
C LEU A 12 -9.61 4.16 6.41
N ASN A 13 -9.26 3.34 7.39
CA ASN A 13 -8.18 3.67 8.33
C ASN A 13 -6.83 3.32 7.68
N PRO A 14 -5.79 4.20 7.72
CA PRO A 14 -4.44 3.85 7.31
C PRO A 14 -3.91 2.52 7.88
N ASP A 15 -4.21 2.20 9.15
CA ASP A 15 -3.81 0.93 9.75
C ASP A 15 -4.49 -0.26 9.05
N MET A 16 -5.80 -0.15 8.81
CA MET A 16 -6.56 -1.18 8.09
C MET A 16 -6.05 -1.33 6.66
N LEU A 17 -5.70 -0.23 5.96
CA LEU A 17 -5.12 -0.32 4.62
C LEU A 17 -3.81 -1.09 4.64
N TYR A 18 -2.97 -0.82 5.63
CA TYR A 18 -1.68 -1.49 5.77
C TYR A 18 -1.85 -2.99 6.04
N ASP A 19 -2.74 -3.36 6.96
CA ASP A 19 -3.02 -4.77 7.27
C ASP A 19 -3.56 -5.52 6.05
N GLU A 20 -4.56 -4.96 5.34
CA GLU A 20 -5.11 -5.57 4.13
C GLU A 20 -4.04 -5.72 3.03
N MET A 21 -3.21 -4.69 2.84
CA MET A 21 -2.12 -4.76 1.86
C MET A 21 -1.06 -5.78 2.24
N ARG A 22 -0.70 -5.90 3.53
CA ARG A 22 0.22 -6.93 4.01
C ARG A 22 -0.33 -8.32 3.69
N ASP A 23 -1.61 -8.53 3.95
CA ASP A 23 -2.26 -9.82 3.75
C ASP A 23 -2.40 -10.16 2.26
N ILE A 24 -2.75 -9.18 1.40
CA ILE A 24 -2.74 -9.33 -0.07
C ILE A 24 -1.34 -9.72 -0.55
N LEU A 25 -0.30 -8.99 -0.16
CA LEU A 25 1.08 -9.29 -0.56
C LEU A 25 1.52 -10.68 -0.09
N ALA A 26 1.17 -11.07 1.14
CA ALA A 26 1.48 -12.38 1.71
C ALA A 26 0.87 -13.54 0.91
N ARG A 27 -0.36 -13.38 0.39
CA ARG A 27 -1.00 -14.40 -0.46
C ARG A 27 -0.22 -14.70 -1.74
N HIS A 28 0.53 -13.72 -2.24
CA HIS A 28 1.34 -13.83 -3.45
C HIS A 28 2.82 -14.10 -3.17
N GLY A 29 3.17 -14.51 -1.95
CA GLY A 29 4.54 -14.87 -1.57
C GLY A 29 5.48 -13.66 -1.38
N LEU A 30 4.91 -12.46 -1.22
CA LEU A 30 5.63 -11.25 -0.88
C LEU A 30 5.48 -10.96 0.61
N SER A 31 6.49 -10.38 1.25
CA SER A 31 6.40 -9.97 2.64
C SER A 31 6.62 -8.47 2.77
N THR A 32 6.03 -7.88 3.80
CA THR A 32 6.29 -6.49 4.15
C THR A 32 6.40 -6.37 5.67
N HIS A 33 7.36 -5.58 6.11
CA HIS A 33 7.57 -5.28 7.51
C HIS A 33 7.51 -3.77 7.67
N GLU A 34 6.48 -3.28 8.35
CA GLU A 34 6.41 -1.89 8.77
C GLU A 34 7.36 -1.68 9.95
N GLU A 35 8.17 -0.63 9.89
CA GLU A 35 9.00 -0.24 11.03
C GLU A 35 8.19 0.50 12.10
N ARG A 36 7.24 1.36 11.71
CA ARG A 36 6.24 2.02 12.60
C ARG A 36 5.32 2.96 11.82
N MET A 37 4.04 3.01 12.18
CA MET A 37 3.12 4.08 11.72
C MET A 37 3.56 5.40 12.35
N GLN A 38 3.85 6.39 11.51
CA GLN A 38 4.32 7.71 11.95
C GLN A 38 3.17 8.72 11.86
N THR A 39 2.90 9.43 12.96
CA THR A 39 1.88 10.49 12.99
C THR A 39 2.53 11.85 13.14
N TYR A 40 2.17 12.79 12.27
CA TYR A 40 2.72 14.14 12.22
C TYR A 40 1.61 15.18 12.34
N SER A 41 1.84 16.23 13.11
CA SER A 41 0.99 17.42 13.08
C SER A 41 1.30 18.24 11.83
N ILE A 42 0.26 18.70 11.14
CA ILE A 42 0.39 19.58 9.97
C ILE A 42 0.00 21.02 10.32
N GLY A 43 0.42 21.99 9.50
CA GLY A 43 0.26 23.43 9.77
C GLY A 43 -1.19 23.93 9.94
N SER A 44 -2.19 23.10 9.61
CA SER A 44 -3.61 23.37 9.86
C SER A 44 -4.08 23.00 11.28
N GLY A 45 -3.20 22.41 12.11
CA GLY A 45 -3.56 21.88 13.43
C GLY A 45 -4.14 20.46 13.41
N ALA A 46 -4.32 19.86 12.23
CA ALA A 46 -4.71 18.46 12.08
C ALA A 46 -3.49 17.52 12.11
N THR A 47 -3.74 16.21 12.10
CA THR A 47 -2.70 15.18 12.02
C THR A 47 -2.71 14.47 10.67
N GLN A 48 -1.55 13.93 10.30
CA GLN A 48 -1.32 13.12 9.12
C GLN A 48 -0.56 11.86 9.51
N SER A 49 -1.06 10.70 9.08
CA SER A 49 -0.44 9.41 9.33
C SER A 49 0.35 8.95 8.10
N ARG A 50 1.50 8.31 8.31
CA ARG A 50 2.38 7.81 7.26
C ARG A 50 2.88 6.42 7.59
N VAL A 51 2.75 5.51 6.64
CA VAL A 51 3.47 4.22 6.60
C VAL A 51 4.38 4.21 5.39
N THR A 52 5.61 3.74 5.57
CA THR A 52 6.49 3.36 4.47
C THR A 52 7.05 2.00 4.82
N ALA A 53 6.81 1.01 3.97
CA ALA A 53 7.23 -0.35 4.21
C ALA A 53 7.87 -0.94 2.94
N PRO A 54 9.04 -1.59 3.04
CA PRO A 54 9.60 -2.33 1.91
C PRO A 54 8.71 -3.55 1.62
N VAL A 55 8.65 -3.92 0.35
CA VAL A 55 8.08 -5.19 -0.10
C VAL A 55 9.25 -6.09 -0.47
N MET A 56 9.28 -7.29 0.10
CA MET A 56 10.34 -8.27 -0.07
C MET A 56 9.82 -9.47 -0.84
N ASP A 57 10.66 -10.05 -1.70
CA ASP A 57 10.38 -11.35 -2.29
C ASP A 57 10.70 -12.50 -1.34
N ASN A 58 10.45 -13.73 -1.79
CA ASN A 58 10.78 -14.96 -1.06
C ASN A 58 12.29 -15.17 -0.79
N GLN A 59 13.17 -14.40 -1.43
CA GLN A 59 14.62 -14.41 -1.23
C GLN A 59 15.09 -13.26 -0.32
N ASN A 60 14.18 -12.53 0.32
CA ASN A 60 14.46 -11.33 1.10
C ASN A 60 15.21 -10.24 0.31
N ARG A 61 14.95 -10.16 -1.00
CA ARG A 61 15.36 -9.02 -1.84
C ARG A 61 14.24 -8.01 -1.86
N GLN A 62 14.59 -6.72 -1.81
CA GLN A 62 13.59 -5.66 -1.89
C GLN A 62 12.98 -5.64 -3.30
N ALA A 63 11.77 -6.15 -3.40
CA ALA A 63 10.99 -6.28 -4.62
C ALA A 63 10.01 -5.12 -4.82
N GLY A 64 9.99 -4.16 -3.89
CA GLY A 64 9.14 -2.99 -4.01
C GLY A 64 9.13 -2.10 -2.77
N THR A 65 8.25 -1.11 -2.80
CA THR A 65 7.97 -0.23 -1.66
C THR A 65 6.49 0.11 -1.64
N MET A 66 5.89 0.05 -0.45
CA MET A 66 4.54 0.51 -0.18
C MET A 66 4.60 1.80 0.64
N HIS A 67 3.81 2.78 0.23
CA HIS A 67 3.64 4.05 0.91
C HIS A 67 2.15 4.30 1.14
N ILE A 68 1.77 4.53 2.40
CA ILE A 68 0.41 4.88 2.79
C ILE A 68 0.43 6.22 3.50
N LEU A 69 -0.51 7.09 3.13
CA LEU A 69 -0.66 8.42 3.68
C LEU A 69 -2.12 8.66 4.07
N GLY A 70 -2.39 8.72 5.37
CA GLY A 70 -3.69 9.12 5.89
C GLY A 70 -3.76 10.63 6.05
N SER A 71 -4.71 11.28 5.39
CA SER A 71 -4.93 12.72 5.50
C SER A 71 -6.09 13.08 6.42
N ALA A 72 -6.06 14.31 6.94
CA ALA A 72 -7.04 14.85 7.87
C ALA A 72 -8.47 14.93 7.31
N ASP A 73 -8.64 14.82 5.99
CA ASP A 73 -9.92 14.81 5.28
C ASP A 73 -10.55 13.41 5.21
N ALA A 74 -10.08 12.46 6.02
CA ALA A 74 -10.50 11.05 6.05
C ALA A 74 -10.28 10.30 4.72
N ASN A 75 -9.37 10.81 3.88
CA ASN A 75 -8.84 10.07 2.74
C ASN A 75 -7.56 9.35 3.14
N VAL A 76 -7.32 8.20 2.53
CA VAL A 76 -6.06 7.47 2.61
C VAL A 76 -5.53 7.27 1.21
N ARG A 77 -4.31 7.71 0.97
CA ARG A 77 -3.62 7.53 -0.31
C ARG A 77 -2.62 6.41 -0.17
N MET A 78 -2.54 5.57 -1.18
CA MET A 78 -1.56 4.50 -1.27
C MET A 78 -0.79 4.63 -2.58
N ALA A 79 0.52 4.41 -2.48
CA ALA A 79 1.38 4.12 -3.61
C ALA A 79 2.10 2.79 -3.36
N LEU A 80 1.90 1.82 -4.24
CA LEU A 80 2.66 0.57 -4.27
C LEU A 80 3.55 0.60 -5.51
N THR A 81 4.85 0.43 -5.32
CA THR A 81 5.80 0.26 -6.41
C THR A 81 6.39 -1.14 -6.32
N LEU A 82 6.37 -1.89 -7.42
CA LEU A 82 6.89 -3.26 -7.54
C LEU A 82 7.96 -3.32 -8.63
N GLU A 83 9.06 -4.02 -8.38
CA GLU A 83 10.16 -4.24 -9.31
C GLU A 83 9.86 -5.48 -10.17
N GLU A 84 9.63 -5.28 -11.46
CA GLU A 84 9.27 -6.33 -12.43
C GLU A 84 10.42 -7.32 -12.66
N ASP A 85 11.65 -6.91 -12.36
CA ASP A 85 12.82 -7.77 -12.47
C ASP A 85 12.85 -8.84 -11.35
N LEU A 86 12.06 -8.65 -10.28
CA LEU A 86 11.99 -9.52 -9.11
C LEU A 86 10.62 -10.20 -8.95
N ILE A 87 9.58 -9.67 -9.59
CA ILE A 87 8.19 -10.13 -9.47
C ILE A 87 7.63 -10.38 -10.87
N SER A 88 7.09 -11.58 -11.10
CA SER A 88 6.43 -11.92 -12.37
C SER A 88 5.19 -11.08 -12.61
N GLU A 89 4.90 -10.80 -13.88
CA GLU A 89 3.70 -10.08 -14.32
C GLU A 89 2.40 -10.70 -13.76
N ASP A 90 2.29 -12.04 -13.74
CA ASP A 90 1.13 -12.74 -13.16
C ASP A 90 0.85 -12.38 -11.70
N VAL A 91 1.91 -12.20 -10.89
CA VAL A 91 1.79 -11.82 -9.49
C VAL A 91 1.38 -10.35 -9.36
N ILE A 92 1.92 -9.49 -10.22
CA ILE A 92 1.54 -8.08 -10.27
C ILE A 92 0.05 -7.97 -10.61
N SER A 93 -0.41 -8.65 -11.66
CA SER A 93 -1.82 -8.70 -12.05
C SER A 93 -2.71 -9.23 -10.93
N ALA A 94 -2.32 -10.32 -10.26
CA ALA A 94 -3.10 -10.90 -9.17
C ALA A 94 -3.19 -9.96 -7.94
N VAL A 95 -2.11 -9.25 -7.61
CA VAL A 95 -2.12 -8.22 -6.55
C VAL A 95 -3.08 -7.08 -6.93
N HIS A 96 -3.11 -6.67 -8.19
CA HIS A 96 -4.05 -5.64 -8.67
C HIS A 96 -5.51 -6.09 -8.58
N GLU A 97 -5.82 -7.33 -9.00
CA GLU A 97 -7.16 -7.90 -8.94
C GLU A 97 -7.67 -7.99 -7.49
N ASP A 98 -6.83 -8.48 -6.58
CA ASP A 98 -7.14 -8.53 -5.15
C ASP A 98 -7.42 -7.14 -4.56
N LEU A 99 -6.59 -6.16 -4.94
CA LEU A 99 -6.75 -4.75 -4.54
C LEU A 99 -8.09 -4.19 -5.00
N GLU A 100 -8.47 -4.43 -6.26
CA GLU A 100 -9.75 -3.96 -6.79
C GLU A 100 -10.93 -4.68 -6.15
N PHE A 101 -10.82 -5.99 -5.92
CA PHE A 101 -11.88 -6.76 -5.30
C PHE A 101 -12.14 -6.36 -3.85
N ILE A 102 -11.09 -6.25 -3.03
CA ILE A 102 -11.21 -5.99 -1.58
C ILE A 102 -11.46 -4.51 -1.31
N LEU A 103 -10.67 -3.64 -1.94
CA LEU A 103 -10.64 -2.21 -1.61
C LEU A 103 -11.39 -1.34 -2.62
N GLY A 104 -11.86 -1.90 -3.74
CA GLY A 104 -12.52 -1.15 -4.80
C GLY A 104 -13.81 -0.44 -4.36
N SER A 105 -14.48 -0.93 -3.31
CA SER A 105 -15.67 -0.26 -2.73
C SER A 105 -15.32 1.04 -1.97
N TYR A 106 -14.08 1.16 -1.48
CA TYR A 106 -13.57 2.35 -0.80
C TYR A 106 -12.84 3.30 -1.75
N GLU A 107 -12.51 2.83 -2.95
CA GLU A 107 -11.76 3.59 -3.95
C GLU A 107 -12.55 4.80 -4.42
N VAL A 108 -11.90 5.97 -4.40
CA VAL A 108 -12.43 7.17 -5.02
C VAL A 108 -12.12 7.09 -6.51
N LYS A 109 -13.10 6.70 -7.32
CA LYS A 109 -13.04 6.78 -8.79
C LYS A 109 -13.39 8.22 -9.18
N TRP A 110 -12.43 8.92 -9.79
CA TRP A 110 -12.61 10.28 -10.33
C TRP A 110 -12.95 10.17 -11.81
#